data_AF-A0A2P6FBT2-F1
#
_entry.id   AF-A0A2P6FBT2-F1
#
_cell.length_a   1.000
_cell.length_b   1.000
_cell.length_c   1.000
_cell.angle_alpha   90.00
_cell.angle_beta   90.00
_cell.angle_gamma   90.00
#
_symmetry.space_group_name_H-M   'P 1'
#
loop_
_entity.id
_entity.type
_entity.pdbx_description
1 polymer ?
#
loop_
_entity_poly.entity_id
_entity_poly.type
_entity_poly.pdbx_seq_one_letter_code
_entity_poly.pdbx_strand_id
1 'polypeptide(L)'
;MSEVLTVREKKLRFEQPWKTIAYFCIPTVFLMVVQGLYNIIDKKLALAFVAPDAIYDWFYIDAYNQITGSAVSIVPLADMRSYINVATQYASQTYNLQWSFSIMIGMGCAMNFSIAYGQRDIPRMRWIAGNGFSTTVLFSIIIAFAIFCIVYPGWNAVFITSQMGKNYNPITERLCWEYSFPMLAAASMMFLSYYFMSLLRSEGRMKWVTIMILSSIIINSVAAIFFMKVCHLGMSGAMLGTVFSWTVQVIWGLIIVFVYCKFKWHTLFNFIITQQNKYSI
;
A
#
# COMPACT_ATOMS: atom_id res chain seq x y z
N MET A 1 37.91 -22.03 1.96
CA MET A 1 36.87 -21.97 3.01
C MET A 1 35.55 -22.33 2.35
N SER A 2 35.03 -23.54 2.56
CA SER A 2 33.73 -23.93 1.98
C SER A 2 32.66 -23.05 2.60
N GLU A 3 32.10 -22.11 1.83
CA GLU A 3 30.96 -21.30 2.29
C GLU A 3 29.85 -22.24 2.73
N VAL A 4 29.55 -22.22 4.02
CA VAL A 4 28.47 -23.00 4.61
C VAL A 4 27.18 -22.43 4.07
N LEU A 5 26.67 -23.04 3.00
CA LEU A 5 25.39 -22.68 2.40
C LEU A 5 24.30 -22.74 3.46
N THR A 6 23.50 -21.70 3.55
CA THR A 6 22.34 -21.68 4.45
C THR A 6 21.34 -22.77 4.07
N VAL A 7 20.52 -23.23 5.02
CA VAL A 7 19.48 -24.26 4.74
C VAL A 7 18.57 -23.85 3.57
N ARG A 8 18.31 -22.54 3.44
CA ARG A 8 17.57 -21.98 2.29
C ARG A 8 18.34 -22.09 0.98
N GLU A 9 19.61 -21.73 0.95
CA GLU A 9 20.42 -21.84 -0.26
C GLU A 9 20.63 -23.28 -0.70
N LYS A 10 20.78 -24.22 0.25
CA LYS A 10 20.83 -25.65 -0.06
C LYS A 10 19.52 -26.11 -0.69
N LYS A 11 18.39 -25.68 -0.15
CA LYS A 11 17.06 -25.98 -0.68
C LYS A 11 16.85 -25.38 -2.07
N LEU A 12 17.27 -24.14 -2.28
CA LEU A 12 17.19 -23.46 -3.58
C LEU A 12 18.10 -24.07 -4.66
N ARG A 13 19.30 -24.53 -4.30
CA ARG A 13 20.28 -25.05 -5.26
C ARG A 13 20.15 -26.53 -5.59
N PHE A 14 19.72 -27.35 -4.63
CA PHE A 14 19.80 -28.82 -4.74
C PHE A 14 18.45 -29.54 -4.67
N GLU A 15 17.36 -28.84 -4.35
CA GLU A 15 16.03 -29.45 -4.31
C GLU A 15 15.39 -29.48 -5.70
N GLN A 16 14.46 -30.41 -5.93
CA GLN A 16 13.75 -30.52 -7.21
C GLN A 16 12.97 -29.23 -7.52
N PRO A 17 12.97 -28.74 -8.77
CA PRO A 17 12.34 -27.47 -9.14
C PRO A 17 10.88 -27.32 -8.66
N TRP A 18 10.09 -28.39 -8.73
CA TRP A 18 8.68 -28.38 -8.30
C TRP A 18 8.49 -28.15 -6.80
N LYS A 19 9.37 -28.72 -5.96
CA LYS A 19 9.32 -28.51 -4.50
C LYS A 19 9.71 -27.07 -4.15
N THR A 20 10.68 -26.52 -4.87
CA THR A 20 11.08 -25.12 -4.75
C THR A 20 9.94 -24.19 -5.16
N ILE A 21 9.32 -24.41 -6.33
CA ILE A 21 8.16 -23.62 -6.78
C ILE A 21 7.03 -23.67 -5.74
N ALA A 22 6.67 -24.87 -5.26
CA ALA A 22 5.63 -25.02 -4.24
C ALA A 22 5.95 -24.25 -2.95
N TYR A 23 7.21 -24.25 -2.52
CA TYR A 23 7.68 -23.53 -1.34
C TYR A 23 7.52 -22.01 -1.45
N PHE A 24 7.63 -21.42 -2.65
CA PHE A 24 7.37 -19.99 -2.89
C PHE A 24 5.90 -19.68 -3.16
N CYS A 25 5.24 -20.51 -3.96
CA CYS A 25 3.90 -20.23 -4.45
C CYS A 25 2.82 -20.47 -3.40
N ILE A 26 2.86 -21.57 -2.64
CA ILE A 26 1.78 -21.92 -1.69
C ILE A 26 1.56 -20.81 -0.65
N PRO A 27 2.61 -20.28 0.03
CA PRO A 27 2.40 -19.17 0.96
C PRO A 27 1.89 -17.91 0.24
N THR A 28 2.35 -17.65 -0.99
CA THR A 28 1.92 -16.47 -1.75
C THR A 28 0.43 -16.54 -2.10
N VAL A 29 -0.05 -17.68 -2.61
CA VAL A 29 -1.47 -17.90 -2.93
C VAL A 29 -2.33 -17.77 -1.68
N PHE A 30 -1.91 -18.38 -0.57
CA PHE A 30 -2.59 -18.22 0.72
C PHE A 30 -2.68 -16.74 1.13
N LEU A 31 -1.58 -16.00 1.02
CA LEU A 31 -1.55 -14.58 1.38
C LEU A 31 -2.45 -13.73 0.46
N MET A 32 -2.58 -14.09 -0.82
CA MET A 32 -3.50 -13.41 -1.74
C MET A 32 -4.96 -13.62 -1.33
N VAL A 33 -5.34 -14.84 -0.89
CA VAL A 33 -6.69 -15.11 -0.37
C VAL A 33 -6.96 -14.28 0.89
N VAL A 34 -5.99 -14.25 1.82
CA VAL A 34 -6.09 -13.48 3.05
C VAL A 34 -6.25 -11.97 2.78
N GLN A 35 -5.50 -11.42 1.82
CA GLN A 35 -5.66 -10.01 1.40
C GLN A 35 -7.03 -9.74 0.74
N GLY A 36 -7.54 -10.68 -0.05
CA GLY A 36 -8.89 -10.55 -0.63
C GLY A 36 -9.99 -10.48 0.43
N LEU A 37 -9.91 -11.33 1.46
CA LEU A 37 -10.85 -11.31 2.59
C LEU A 37 -10.75 -10.00 3.39
N TYR A 38 -9.54 -9.46 3.52
CA TYR A 38 -9.32 -8.20 4.23
C TYR A 38 -10.10 -7.03 3.61
N ASN A 39 -10.09 -6.90 2.27
CA ASN A 39 -10.83 -5.84 1.58
C ASN A 39 -12.35 -5.90 1.85
N ILE A 40 -12.88 -7.10 2.07
CA ILE A 40 -14.29 -7.29 2.45
C ILE A 40 -14.53 -6.79 3.87
N ILE A 41 -13.64 -7.13 4.81
CA ILE A 41 -13.74 -6.69 6.21
C ILE A 41 -13.70 -5.16 6.28
N ASP A 42 -12.73 -4.52 5.64
CA ASP A 42 -12.55 -3.07 5.67
C ASP A 42 -13.80 -2.33 5.16
N LYS A 43 -14.34 -2.78 4.02
CA LYS A 43 -15.60 -2.26 3.48
C LYS A 43 -16.77 -2.44 4.44
N LYS A 44 -16.88 -3.60 5.10
CA LYS A 44 -17.95 -3.86 6.07
C LYS A 44 -17.82 -2.99 7.32
N LEU A 45 -16.60 -2.74 7.79
CA LEU A 45 -16.34 -1.83 8.91
C LEU A 45 -16.74 -0.40 8.56
N ALA A 46 -16.39 0.09 7.36
CA ALA A 46 -16.81 1.41 6.90
C ALA A 46 -18.34 1.55 6.85
N LEU A 47 -19.05 0.56 6.32
CA LEU A 47 -20.53 0.57 6.29
C LEU A 47 -21.18 0.50 7.69
N ALA A 48 -20.48 -0.09 8.67
CA ALA A 48 -20.97 -0.26 10.02
C ALA A 48 -20.72 0.97 10.90
N PHE A 49 -19.57 1.63 10.74
CA PHE A 49 -19.14 2.72 11.63
C PHE A 49 -19.18 4.10 10.98
N VAL A 50 -18.87 4.23 9.69
CA VAL A 50 -18.89 5.54 9.01
C VAL A 50 -20.31 5.93 8.62
N ALA A 51 -21.11 4.99 8.13
CA ALA A 51 -22.47 5.32 7.66
C ALA A 51 -23.35 5.93 8.76
N PRO A 52 -23.41 5.41 10.00
CA PRO A 52 -24.22 6.02 11.07
C PRO A 52 -23.73 7.38 11.54
N ASP A 53 -22.44 7.69 11.40
CA ASP A 53 -21.91 9.01 11.77
C ASP A 53 -22.17 10.03 10.67
N ALA A 54 -22.01 9.62 9.42
CA ALA A 54 -22.09 10.50 8.27
C ALA A 54 -23.53 10.95 7.91
N ILE A 55 -24.57 10.24 8.37
CA ILE A 55 -25.97 10.67 8.14
C ILE A 55 -26.35 11.98 8.85
N TYR A 56 -25.56 12.40 9.85
CA TYR A 56 -25.79 13.62 10.63
C TYR A 56 -24.92 14.80 10.15
N ASP A 57 -24.01 14.58 9.20
CA ASP A 57 -23.15 15.65 8.70
C ASP A 57 -23.97 16.66 7.89
N TRP A 58 -23.82 17.95 8.22
CA TRP A 58 -24.55 19.02 7.54
C TRP A 58 -24.29 19.04 6.04
N PHE A 59 -23.07 18.71 5.60
CA PHE A 59 -22.70 18.75 4.19
C PHE A 59 -23.42 17.64 3.42
N TYR A 60 -23.47 16.43 3.99
CA TYR A 60 -24.15 15.31 3.37
C TYR A 60 -25.67 15.50 3.34
N ILE A 61 -26.25 16.11 4.37
CA ILE A 61 -27.69 16.45 4.41
C ILE A 61 -28.04 17.49 3.34
N ASP A 62 -27.30 18.60 3.26
CA ASP A 62 -27.53 19.65 2.27
C ASP A 62 -27.40 19.11 0.83
N ALA A 63 -26.31 18.39 0.56
CA ALA A 63 -26.09 17.77 -0.73
C ALA A 63 -27.20 16.75 -1.08
N TYR A 64 -27.66 15.95 -0.11
CA TYR A 64 -28.73 14.98 -0.34
C TYR A 64 -30.05 15.65 -0.69
N ASN A 65 -30.40 16.72 0.03
CA ASN A 65 -31.62 17.50 -0.21
C ASN A 65 -31.60 18.18 -1.59
N GLN A 66 -30.44 18.67 -2.03
CA GLN A 66 -30.27 19.23 -3.37
C GLN A 66 -30.43 18.18 -4.48
N ILE A 67 -29.93 16.96 -4.27
CA ILE A 67 -30.01 15.88 -5.27
C ILE A 67 -31.42 15.30 -5.38
N THR A 68 -32.09 15.10 -4.24
CA THR A 68 -33.38 14.40 -4.19
C THR A 68 -34.58 15.33 -4.22
N GLY A 69 -34.39 16.64 -4.02
CA GLY A 69 -35.48 17.60 -3.83
C GLY A 69 -36.26 17.38 -2.53
N SER A 70 -35.75 16.55 -1.62
CA SER A 70 -36.35 16.28 -0.31
C SER A 70 -35.83 17.27 0.74
N ALA A 71 -36.60 17.50 1.82
CA ALA A 71 -36.19 18.32 2.95
C ALA A 71 -36.00 17.45 4.19
N VAL A 72 -34.98 16.59 4.16
CA VAL A 72 -34.70 15.67 5.26
C VAL A 72 -33.66 16.28 6.21
N SER A 73 -33.81 16.04 7.50
CA SER A 73 -32.85 16.45 8.53
C SER A 73 -31.74 15.41 8.79
N ILE A 74 -31.91 14.18 8.28
CA ILE A 74 -31.00 13.05 8.45
C ILE A 74 -31.02 12.23 7.16
N VAL A 75 -29.87 11.95 6.57
CA VAL A 75 -29.81 11.12 5.35
C VAL A 75 -30.28 9.69 5.69
N PRO A 76 -31.17 9.07 4.90
CA PRO A 76 -31.55 7.68 5.12
C PRO A 76 -30.32 6.76 5.13
N LEU A 77 -30.21 5.91 6.16
CA LEU A 77 -29.02 5.07 6.37
C LEU A 77 -28.73 4.13 5.18
N ALA A 78 -29.78 3.64 4.52
CA ALA A 78 -29.65 2.79 3.34
C ALA A 78 -28.97 3.54 2.17
N ASP A 79 -29.34 4.80 1.95
CA ASP A 79 -28.78 5.63 0.89
C ASP A 79 -27.33 5.99 1.20
N MET A 80 -27.03 6.36 2.45
CA MET A 80 -25.65 6.69 2.84
C MET A 80 -24.71 5.49 2.70
N ARG A 81 -25.18 4.29 3.05
CA ARG A 81 -24.44 3.05 2.78
C ARG A 81 -24.22 2.81 1.29
N SER A 82 -25.18 3.17 0.43
CA SER A 82 -25.03 3.08 -1.01
C SER A 82 -23.95 4.05 -1.52
N TYR A 83 -23.95 5.30 -1.08
CA TYR A 83 -22.92 6.28 -1.44
C TYR A 83 -21.52 5.85 -1.00
N ILE A 84 -21.37 5.33 0.24
CA ILE A 84 -20.09 4.79 0.72
C ILE A 84 -19.65 3.59 -0.12
N ASN A 85 -20.56 2.70 -0.52
CA ASN A 85 -20.25 1.56 -1.38
C ASN A 85 -19.72 1.97 -2.76
N VAL A 86 -20.29 3.02 -3.34
CA VAL A 86 -19.85 3.57 -4.63
C VAL A 86 -18.53 4.32 -4.44
N ALA A 87 -18.41 5.13 -3.39
CA ALA A 87 -17.19 5.90 -3.11
C ALA A 87 -15.97 5.01 -2.90
N THR A 88 -16.11 3.92 -2.12
CA THR A 88 -15.04 2.93 -1.93
C THR A 88 -14.60 2.29 -3.24
N GLN A 89 -15.54 2.05 -4.17
CA GLN A 89 -15.22 1.51 -5.49
C GLN A 89 -14.43 2.50 -6.35
N TYR A 90 -14.85 3.76 -6.41
CA TYR A 90 -14.13 4.78 -7.19
C TYR A 90 -12.76 5.10 -6.60
N ALA A 91 -12.65 5.21 -5.27
CA ALA A 91 -11.38 5.43 -4.59
C ALA A 91 -10.41 4.24 -4.76
N SER A 92 -10.93 3.01 -4.89
CA SER A 92 -10.10 1.83 -5.17
C SER A 92 -9.33 1.93 -6.48
N GLN A 93 -9.82 2.68 -7.47
CA GLN A 93 -9.08 2.89 -8.73
C GLN A 93 -7.85 3.77 -8.52
N THR A 94 -7.99 4.82 -7.72
CA THR A 94 -6.87 5.69 -7.34
C THR A 94 -5.81 4.87 -6.61
N TYR A 95 -6.24 4.02 -5.68
CA TYR A 95 -5.36 3.08 -4.98
C TYR A 95 -4.65 2.12 -5.95
N ASN A 96 -5.38 1.47 -6.86
CA ASN A 96 -4.83 0.51 -7.83
C ASN A 96 -3.79 1.15 -8.76
N LEU A 97 -4.02 2.39 -9.19
CA LEU A 97 -3.07 3.15 -9.99
C LEU A 97 -1.77 3.37 -9.22
N GLN A 98 -1.88 3.86 -7.99
CA GLN A 98 -0.72 4.10 -7.12
C GLN A 98 0.02 2.79 -6.78
N TRP A 99 -0.74 1.72 -6.52
CA TRP A 99 -0.23 0.39 -6.23
C TRP A 99 0.55 -0.21 -7.40
N SER A 100 0.08 -0.01 -8.63
CA SER A 100 0.74 -0.48 -9.85
C SER A 100 2.15 0.12 -10.01
N PHE A 101 2.29 1.43 -9.81
CA PHE A 101 3.59 2.11 -9.82
C PHE A 101 4.50 1.63 -8.69
N SER A 102 3.94 1.42 -7.51
CA SER A 102 4.67 0.92 -6.35
C SER A 102 5.25 -0.48 -6.61
N ILE A 103 4.44 -1.37 -7.16
CA ILE A 103 4.85 -2.72 -7.52
C ILE A 103 5.91 -2.72 -8.63
N MET A 104 5.74 -1.87 -9.65
CA MET A 104 6.69 -1.75 -10.76
C MET A 104 8.11 -1.47 -10.26
N ILE A 105 8.27 -0.49 -9.35
CA ILE A 105 9.58 -0.17 -8.77
C ILE A 105 10.06 -1.24 -7.79
N GLY A 106 9.18 -1.70 -6.91
CA GLY A 106 9.52 -2.70 -5.90
C GLY A 106 10.01 -4.02 -6.52
N MET A 107 9.27 -4.53 -7.51
CA MET A 107 9.65 -5.76 -8.24
C MET A 107 10.87 -5.55 -9.14
N GLY A 108 10.97 -4.42 -9.83
CA GLY A 108 12.14 -4.09 -10.66
C GLY A 108 13.44 -4.05 -9.84
N CYS A 109 13.39 -3.46 -8.64
CA CYS A 109 14.54 -3.49 -7.72
C CYS A 109 14.83 -4.91 -7.22
N ALA A 110 13.80 -5.64 -6.79
CA ALA A 110 13.94 -7.00 -6.26
C ALA A 110 14.55 -7.99 -7.27
N MET A 111 14.17 -7.89 -8.56
CA MET A 111 14.77 -8.71 -9.62
C MET A 111 16.28 -8.46 -9.77
N ASN A 112 16.67 -7.18 -9.87
CA ASN A 112 18.09 -6.81 -9.99
C ASN A 112 18.88 -7.23 -8.76
N PHE A 113 18.27 -7.08 -7.57
CA PHE A 113 18.86 -7.52 -6.31
C PHE A 113 19.10 -9.03 -6.31
N SER A 114 18.10 -9.84 -6.71
CA SER A 114 18.23 -11.30 -6.71
C SER A 114 19.21 -11.82 -7.75
N ILE A 115 19.41 -11.12 -8.87
CA ILE A 115 20.49 -11.42 -9.83
C ILE A 115 21.87 -11.21 -9.17
N ALA A 116 22.09 -10.06 -8.53
CA ALA A 116 23.34 -9.76 -7.84
C ALA A 116 23.58 -10.72 -6.66
N TYR A 117 22.53 -11.09 -5.94
CA TYR A 117 22.57 -12.11 -4.88
C TYR A 117 23.00 -13.47 -5.43
N GLY A 118 22.42 -13.91 -6.54
CA GLY A 118 22.78 -15.16 -7.21
C GLY A 118 24.23 -15.20 -7.69
N GLN A 119 24.76 -14.05 -8.12
CA GLN A 119 26.17 -13.85 -8.50
C GLN A 119 27.12 -13.71 -7.30
N ARG A 120 26.59 -13.64 -6.07
CA ARG A 120 27.33 -13.35 -4.84
C ARG A 120 28.09 -12.02 -4.85
N ASP A 121 27.62 -11.07 -5.65
CA ASP A 121 28.17 -9.72 -5.71
C ASP A 121 27.56 -8.86 -4.59
N ILE A 122 28.14 -8.99 -3.39
CA ILE A 122 27.68 -8.27 -2.19
C ILE A 122 27.75 -6.74 -2.35
N PRO A 123 28.82 -6.15 -2.94
CA PRO A 123 28.87 -4.72 -3.22
C PRO A 123 27.71 -4.25 -4.11
N ARG A 124 27.45 -4.93 -5.22
CA ARG A 124 26.36 -4.57 -6.14
C ARG A 124 24.99 -4.78 -5.51
N MET A 125 24.79 -5.85 -4.77
CA MET A 125 23.57 -6.12 -4.02
C MET A 125 23.24 -4.97 -3.04
N ARG A 126 24.23 -4.50 -2.29
CA ARG A 126 24.07 -3.36 -1.38
C ARG A 126 23.74 -2.06 -2.11
N TRP A 127 24.38 -1.83 -3.25
CA TRP A 127 24.13 -0.66 -4.09
C TRP A 127 22.70 -0.67 -4.65
N ILE A 128 22.22 -1.81 -5.16
CA ILE A 128 20.86 -1.96 -5.70
C ILE A 128 19.82 -1.71 -4.61
N ALA A 129 19.98 -2.30 -3.41
CA ALA A 129 19.01 -2.10 -2.34
C ALA A 129 19.01 -0.65 -1.81
N GLY A 130 20.19 -0.02 -1.64
CA GLY A 130 20.27 1.38 -1.22
C GLY A 130 19.63 2.35 -2.21
N ASN A 131 20.02 2.25 -3.49
CA ASN A 131 19.41 3.07 -4.55
C ASN A 131 17.93 2.75 -4.74
N GLY A 132 17.54 1.48 -4.64
CA GLY A 132 16.16 1.06 -4.70
C GLY A 132 15.30 1.74 -3.65
N PHE A 133 15.77 1.82 -2.40
CA PHE A 133 15.07 2.53 -1.33
C PHE A 133 14.91 4.02 -1.65
N SER A 134 16.00 4.71 -1.99
CA SER A 134 15.97 6.16 -2.25
C SER A 134 15.13 6.51 -3.48
N THR A 135 15.26 5.75 -4.57
CA THR A 135 14.42 5.90 -5.76
C THR A 135 12.95 5.61 -5.45
N THR A 136 12.65 4.61 -4.61
CA THR A 136 11.26 4.31 -4.20
C THR A 136 10.64 5.50 -3.47
N VAL A 137 11.36 6.14 -2.55
CA VAL A 137 10.86 7.31 -1.82
C VAL A 137 10.69 8.50 -2.77
N LEU A 138 11.69 8.85 -3.57
CA LEU A 138 11.61 9.99 -4.49
C LEU A 138 10.47 9.79 -5.51
N PHE A 139 10.38 8.61 -6.10
CA PHE A 139 9.33 8.31 -7.07
C PHE A 139 7.94 8.28 -6.45
N SER A 140 7.81 7.81 -5.20
CA SER A 140 6.53 7.86 -4.48
C SER A 140 5.99 9.28 -4.34
N ILE A 141 6.87 10.27 -4.11
CA ILE A 141 6.48 11.67 -3.96
C ILE A 141 6.01 12.22 -5.31
N ILE A 142 6.74 11.92 -6.39
CA ILE A 142 6.38 12.34 -7.75
C ILE A 142 5.03 11.74 -8.15
N ILE A 143 4.82 10.44 -7.93
CA ILE A 143 3.56 9.77 -8.26
C ILE A 143 2.42 10.25 -7.36
N ALA A 144 2.66 10.46 -6.07
CA ALA A 144 1.65 11.01 -5.17
C ALA A 144 1.19 12.39 -5.63
N PHE A 145 2.14 13.26 -6.01
CA PHE A 145 1.83 14.58 -6.55
C PHE A 145 1.07 14.48 -7.87
N ALA A 146 1.52 13.63 -8.80
CA ALA A 146 0.84 13.43 -10.07
C ALA A 146 -0.60 12.94 -9.89
N ILE A 147 -0.85 11.97 -8.99
CA ILE A 147 -2.20 11.47 -8.71
C ILE A 147 -3.02 12.53 -7.96
N PHE A 148 -2.43 13.26 -7.02
CA PHE A 148 -3.07 14.38 -6.33
C PHE A 148 -3.62 15.40 -7.33
N CYS A 149 -2.83 15.79 -8.35
CA CYS A 149 -3.26 16.69 -9.40
C CYS A 149 -4.52 16.21 -10.15
N ILE A 150 -4.75 14.92 -10.28
CA ILE A 150 -5.90 14.39 -11.05
C ILE A 150 -7.12 14.11 -10.13
N VAL A 151 -6.89 13.99 -8.81
CA VAL A 151 -7.92 13.61 -7.82
C VAL A 151 -8.38 14.80 -6.96
N TYR A 152 -7.63 15.91 -6.95
CA TYR A 152 -7.93 17.08 -6.13
C TYR A 152 -9.31 17.71 -6.47
N PRO A 153 -10.22 17.86 -5.50
CA PRO A 153 -11.55 18.43 -5.72
C PRO A 153 -11.52 19.83 -6.33
N GLY A 154 -10.53 20.65 -5.97
CA GLY A 154 -10.40 22.01 -6.51
C GLY A 154 -10.09 22.04 -8.01
N TRP A 155 -9.65 20.94 -8.61
CA TRP A 155 -9.45 20.77 -10.06
C TRP A 155 -10.46 19.78 -10.65
N ASN A 156 -11.70 19.81 -10.14
CA ASN A 156 -12.83 18.97 -10.56
C ASN A 156 -12.63 17.46 -10.35
N ALA A 157 -11.64 17.05 -9.56
CA ALA A 157 -11.34 15.65 -9.25
C ALA A 157 -11.49 14.73 -10.49
N VAL A 158 -10.87 15.10 -11.62
CA VAL A 158 -11.09 14.50 -12.96
C VAL A 158 -11.10 12.97 -12.93
N PHE A 159 -10.24 12.35 -12.13
CA PHE A 159 -10.19 10.89 -12.03
C PHE A 159 -11.42 10.27 -11.36
N ILE A 160 -12.01 10.94 -10.37
CA ILE A 160 -13.22 10.50 -9.67
C ILE A 160 -14.46 10.86 -10.49
N THR A 161 -14.54 12.11 -10.95
CA THR A 161 -15.72 12.62 -11.67
C THR A 161 -15.91 11.96 -13.03
N SER A 162 -14.83 11.62 -13.75
CA SER A 162 -14.91 10.84 -14.99
C SER A 162 -15.50 9.44 -14.78
N GLN A 163 -15.29 8.81 -13.63
CA GLN A 163 -15.88 7.49 -13.29
C GLN A 163 -17.38 7.58 -13.00
N MET A 164 -17.85 8.73 -12.53
CA MET A 164 -19.27 9.00 -12.25
C MET A 164 -20.04 9.35 -13.53
N GLY A 165 -19.38 10.00 -14.49
CA GLY A 165 -19.98 10.42 -15.75
C GLY A 165 -21.19 11.31 -15.53
N LYS A 166 -22.34 10.92 -16.11
CA LYS A 166 -23.60 11.68 -15.99
C LYS A 166 -24.25 11.58 -14.61
N ASN A 167 -23.87 10.61 -13.80
CA ASN A 167 -24.43 10.38 -12.46
C ASN A 167 -23.55 11.02 -11.37
N TYR A 168 -23.04 12.22 -11.65
CA TYR A 168 -22.22 12.95 -10.70
C TYR A 168 -22.98 13.18 -9.38
N ASN A 169 -22.27 12.97 -8.26
CA ASN A 169 -22.83 13.14 -6.93
C ASN A 169 -21.78 13.74 -5.98
N PRO A 170 -22.02 14.95 -5.42
CA PRO A 170 -21.09 15.61 -4.51
C PRO A 170 -20.84 14.85 -3.21
N ILE A 171 -21.82 14.07 -2.70
CA ILE A 171 -21.65 13.21 -1.50
C ILE A 171 -20.56 12.18 -1.78
N THR A 172 -20.71 11.44 -2.89
CA THR A 172 -19.78 10.38 -3.27
C THR A 172 -18.40 10.95 -3.61
N GLU A 173 -18.31 12.11 -4.26
CA GLU A 173 -17.04 12.79 -4.52
C GLU A 173 -16.32 13.11 -3.20
N ARG A 174 -17.03 13.71 -2.24
CA ARG A 174 -16.46 14.05 -0.94
C ARG A 174 -15.97 12.82 -0.18
N LEU A 175 -16.76 11.75 -0.14
CA LEU A 175 -16.36 10.48 0.48
C LEU A 175 -15.13 9.88 -0.20
N CYS A 176 -15.02 9.97 -1.53
CA CYS A 176 -13.84 9.52 -2.28
C CYS A 176 -12.60 10.34 -1.91
N TRP A 177 -12.74 11.66 -1.75
CA TRP A 177 -11.67 12.55 -1.35
C TRP A 177 -11.18 12.26 0.07
N GLU A 178 -12.10 12.10 1.03
CA GLU A 178 -11.79 11.76 2.42
C GLU A 178 -11.05 10.43 2.53
N TYR A 179 -11.35 9.47 1.65
CA TYR A 179 -10.61 8.21 1.58
C TYR A 179 -9.25 8.35 0.88
N SER A 180 -9.18 9.13 -0.22
CA SER A 180 -7.99 9.23 -1.07
C SER A 180 -6.89 10.13 -0.49
N PHE A 181 -7.26 11.19 0.24
CA PHE A 181 -6.29 12.16 0.75
C PHE A 181 -5.26 11.54 1.73
N PRO A 182 -5.66 10.78 2.77
CA PRO A 182 -4.70 10.14 3.68
C PRO A 182 -3.79 9.13 2.96
N MET A 183 -4.32 8.42 1.96
CA MET A 183 -3.56 7.49 1.11
C MET A 183 -2.45 8.22 0.33
N LEU A 184 -2.78 9.37 -0.27
CA LEU A 184 -1.83 10.18 -1.02
C LEU A 184 -0.76 10.78 -0.10
N ALA A 185 -1.16 11.30 1.06
CA ALA A 185 -0.24 11.82 2.06
C ALA A 185 0.76 10.76 2.56
N ALA A 186 0.31 9.51 2.66
CA ALA A 186 1.12 8.37 3.09
C ALA A 186 1.74 7.55 1.95
N ALA A 187 1.78 8.08 0.73
CA ALA A 187 2.22 7.34 -0.45
C ALA A 187 3.61 6.71 -0.30
N SER A 188 4.55 7.42 0.32
CA SER A 188 5.89 6.91 0.58
C SER A 188 5.90 5.65 1.45
N MET A 189 5.01 5.58 2.46
CA MET A 189 4.89 4.39 3.31
C MET A 189 4.34 3.21 2.53
N MET A 190 3.33 3.43 1.68
CA MET A 190 2.80 2.40 0.79
C MET A 190 3.90 1.87 -0.14
N PHE A 191 4.63 2.77 -0.81
CA PHE A 191 5.68 2.40 -1.75
C PHE A 191 6.80 1.59 -1.09
N LEU A 192 7.27 2.05 0.08
CA LEU A 192 8.29 1.35 0.86
C LEU A 192 7.81 -0.03 1.34
N SER A 193 6.54 -0.13 1.75
CA SER A 193 5.94 -1.40 2.17
C SER A 193 6.05 -2.46 1.06
N TYR A 194 5.61 -2.12 -0.16
CA TYR A 194 5.69 -3.05 -1.29
C TYR A 194 7.12 -3.29 -1.79
N TYR A 195 8.01 -2.30 -1.68
CA TYR A 195 9.44 -2.48 -1.94
C TYR A 195 10.03 -3.57 -1.02
N PHE A 196 9.86 -3.45 0.29
CA PHE A 196 10.39 -4.45 1.25
C PHE A 196 9.73 -5.81 1.07
N MET A 197 8.42 -5.85 0.84
CA MET A 197 7.72 -7.11 0.55
C MET A 197 8.28 -7.80 -0.70
N SER A 198 8.53 -7.04 -1.78
CA SER A 198 9.04 -7.59 -3.03
C SER A 198 10.46 -8.13 -2.87
N LEU A 199 11.32 -7.38 -2.16
CA LEU A 199 12.70 -7.78 -1.86
C LEU A 199 12.74 -9.07 -1.02
N LEU A 200 11.92 -9.16 0.03
CA LEU A 200 11.88 -10.36 0.88
C LEU A 200 11.29 -11.57 0.15
N ARG A 201 10.32 -11.33 -0.75
CA ARG A 201 9.70 -12.37 -1.57
C ARG A 201 10.69 -12.95 -2.58
N SER A 202 11.45 -12.11 -3.29
CA SER A 202 12.43 -12.57 -4.30
C SER A 202 13.55 -13.42 -3.68
N GLU A 203 13.91 -13.13 -2.43
CA GLU A 203 14.89 -13.88 -1.64
C GLU A 203 14.34 -15.15 -0.98
N GLY A 204 13.07 -15.51 -1.22
CA GLY A 204 12.44 -16.70 -0.64
C GLY A 204 12.25 -16.64 0.87
N ARG A 205 12.23 -15.42 1.42
CA ARG A 205 12.00 -15.18 2.85
C ARG A 205 10.52 -15.19 3.21
N MET A 206 9.76 -16.11 2.61
CA MET A 206 8.29 -16.16 2.70
C MET A 206 7.74 -16.20 4.12
N LYS A 207 8.41 -16.88 5.07
CA LYS A 207 8.00 -16.86 6.49
C LYS A 207 7.87 -15.44 7.04
N TRP A 208 8.81 -14.56 6.69
CA TRP A 208 8.79 -13.16 7.12
C TRP A 208 7.72 -12.36 6.39
N VAL A 209 7.55 -12.58 5.09
CA VAL A 209 6.48 -11.97 4.29
C VAL A 209 5.11 -12.31 4.88
N THR A 210 4.90 -13.57 5.28
CA THR A 210 3.67 -14.01 5.96
C THR A 210 3.45 -13.28 7.28
N ILE A 211 4.47 -13.16 8.14
CA ILE A 211 4.37 -12.43 9.41
C ILE A 211 4.01 -10.95 9.17
N MET A 212 4.65 -10.31 8.17
CA MET A 212 4.39 -8.92 7.83
C MET A 212 2.94 -8.68 7.40
N ILE A 213 2.41 -9.52 6.52
CA ILE A 213 1.02 -9.38 6.04
C ILE A 213 0.01 -9.68 7.15
N LEU A 214 0.20 -10.77 7.90
CA LEU A 214 -0.75 -11.14 8.96
C LEU A 214 -0.78 -10.11 10.10
N SER A 215 0.38 -9.65 10.57
CA SER A 215 0.44 -8.59 11.59
C SER A 215 -0.19 -7.29 11.09
N SER A 216 0.09 -6.92 9.83
CA SER A 216 -0.49 -5.75 9.19
C SER A 216 -2.02 -5.80 9.14
N ILE A 217 -2.63 -6.95 8.87
CA ILE A 217 -4.09 -7.09 8.78
C ILE A 217 -4.75 -6.90 10.15
N ILE A 218 -4.20 -7.55 11.18
CA ILE A 218 -4.73 -7.43 12.55
C ILE A 218 -4.64 -5.98 13.02
N ILE A 219 -3.48 -5.35 12.81
CA ILE A 219 -3.25 -3.96 13.18
C ILE A 219 -4.18 -3.03 12.39
N ASN A 220 -4.41 -3.31 11.12
CA ASN A 220 -5.30 -2.50 10.28
C ASN A 220 -6.71 -2.50 10.86
N SER A 221 -7.27 -3.69 11.11
CA SER A 221 -8.63 -3.81 11.62
C SER A 221 -8.81 -3.11 12.97
N VAL A 222 -7.84 -3.24 13.89
CA VAL A 222 -7.89 -2.57 15.20
C VAL A 222 -7.78 -1.05 15.04
N ALA A 223 -6.82 -0.57 14.25
CA ALA A 223 -6.60 0.86 14.02
C ALA A 223 -7.79 1.51 13.29
N ALA A 224 -8.34 0.84 12.27
CA ALA A 224 -9.51 1.28 11.52
C ALA A 224 -10.73 1.41 12.43
N ILE A 225 -11.00 0.41 13.29
CA ILE A 225 -12.09 0.50 14.29
C ILE A 225 -11.86 1.67 15.23
N PHE A 226 -10.63 1.88 15.71
CA PHE A 226 -10.30 2.99 16.59
C PHE A 226 -10.56 4.35 15.91
N PHE A 227 -10.04 4.57 14.70
CA PHE A 227 -10.18 5.84 13.99
C PHE A 227 -11.61 6.12 13.53
N MET A 228 -12.35 5.09 13.10
CA MET A 228 -13.75 5.26 12.68
C MET A 228 -14.68 5.44 13.89
N LYS A 229 -14.61 4.55 14.89
CA LYS A 229 -15.60 4.51 15.98
C LYS A 229 -15.29 5.48 17.12
N VAL A 230 -14.01 5.66 17.48
CA VAL A 230 -13.62 6.48 18.64
C VAL A 230 -13.30 7.90 18.22
N CYS A 231 -12.53 8.07 17.14
CA CYS A 231 -12.14 9.39 16.65
C CYS A 231 -13.17 10.00 15.68
N HIS A 232 -14.20 9.26 15.25
CA HIS A 232 -15.23 9.70 14.31
C HIS A 232 -14.66 10.34 13.03
N LEU A 233 -13.53 9.82 12.51
CA LEU A 233 -12.82 10.38 11.35
C LEU A 233 -13.43 9.96 9.99
N GLY A 234 -14.65 9.43 9.98
CA GLY A 234 -15.37 9.01 8.77
C GLY A 234 -14.55 8.09 7.86
N MET A 235 -14.62 8.34 6.55
CA MET A 235 -13.89 7.56 5.53
C MET A 235 -12.37 7.71 5.64
N SER A 236 -11.87 8.86 6.12
CA SER A 236 -10.44 9.03 6.39
C SER A 236 -9.95 8.09 7.47
N GLY A 237 -10.77 7.79 8.48
CA GLY A 237 -10.43 6.86 9.55
C GLY A 237 -10.15 5.43 9.06
N ALA A 238 -10.93 4.95 8.10
CA ALA A 238 -10.69 3.65 7.46
C ALA A 238 -9.33 3.60 6.76
N MET A 239 -9.02 4.61 5.94
CA MET A 239 -7.74 4.69 5.25
C MET A 239 -6.56 4.86 6.21
N LEU A 240 -6.71 5.62 7.30
CA LEU A 240 -5.66 5.80 8.30
C LEU A 240 -5.27 4.48 8.99
N GLY A 241 -6.22 3.55 9.19
CA GLY A 241 -5.91 2.19 9.62
C GLY A 241 -4.94 1.49 8.66
N THR A 242 -5.18 1.65 7.36
CA THR A 242 -4.32 1.08 6.31
C THR A 242 -2.95 1.76 6.25
N VAL A 243 -2.89 3.08 6.43
CA VAL A 243 -1.63 3.83 6.53
C VAL A 243 -0.78 3.30 7.68
N PHE A 244 -1.38 3.11 8.86
CA PHE A 244 -0.69 2.59 10.04
C PHE A 244 -0.13 1.18 9.79
N SER A 245 -0.88 0.35 9.08
CA SER A 245 -0.46 -0.98 8.65
C SER A 245 0.72 -0.95 7.67
N TRP A 246 0.78 -0.01 6.73
CA TRP A 246 1.98 0.18 5.90
C TRP A 246 3.18 0.60 6.73
N THR A 247 3.00 1.49 7.72
CA THR A 247 4.08 1.86 8.63
C THR A 247 4.66 0.65 9.36
N VAL A 248 3.80 -0.24 9.86
CA VAL A 248 4.26 -1.47 10.53
C VAL A 248 5.00 -2.40 9.56
N GLN A 249 4.51 -2.54 8.32
CA GLN A 249 5.22 -3.32 7.30
C GLN A 249 6.60 -2.72 6.97
N VAL A 250 6.71 -1.39 6.88
CA VAL A 250 8.00 -0.71 6.69
C VAL A 250 8.93 -0.97 7.87
N ILE A 251 8.44 -0.89 9.11
CA ILE A 251 9.23 -1.20 10.32
C ILE A 251 9.77 -2.63 10.26
N TRP A 252 8.92 -3.63 9.97
CA TRP A 252 9.36 -5.01 9.78
C TRP A 252 10.40 -5.14 8.67
N GLY A 253 10.15 -4.51 7.52
CA GLY A 253 11.05 -4.50 6.37
C GLY A 253 12.44 -3.98 6.74
N LEU A 254 12.50 -2.84 7.44
CA LEU A 254 13.74 -2.27 7.94
C LEU A 254 14.43 -3.21 8.93
N ILE A 255 13.73 -3.73 9.94
CA ILE A 255 14.31 -4.65 10.93
C ILE A 255 14.93 -5.86 10.23
N ILE A 256 14.21 -6.49 9.29
CA ILE A 256 14.69 -7.69 8.61
C ILE A 256 15.88 -7.35 7.72
N VAL A 257 15.86 -6.25 6.98
CA VAL A 257 16.98 -5.84 6.12
C VAL A 257 18.22 -5.46 6.96
N PHE A 258 18.06 -4.75 8.08
CA PHE A 258 19.17 -4.38 8.96
C PHE A 258 19.79 -5.61 9.67
N VAL A 259 18.94 -6.50 10.20
CA VAL A 259 19.40 -7.69 10.94
C VAL A 259 20.04 -8.72 10.00
N TYR A 260 19.44 -8.97 8.82
CA TYR A 260 19.87 -10.08 7.96
C TYR A 260 20.79 -9.66 6.82
N CYS A 261 20.69 -8.44 6.29
CA CYS A 261 21.56 -7.98 5.20
C CYS A 261 22.75 -7.13 5.70
N LYS A 262 22.89 -6.93 7.02
CA LYS A 262 23.94 -6.10 7.65
C LYS A 262 24.08 -4.73 6.97
N PHE A 263 22.95 -4.10 6.65
CA PHE A 263 22.93 -2.76 6.07
C PHE A 263 23.35 -1.72 7.12
N LYS A 264 24.07 -0.68 6.71
CA LYS A 264 24.36 0.49 7.56
C LYS A 264 23.56 1.68 7.04
N TRP A 265 23.07 2.54 7.93
CA TRP A 265 22.26 3.72 7.58
C TRP A 265 22.93 4.64 6.55
N HIS A 266 24.25 4.80 6.61
CA HIS A 266 25.01 5.59 5.61
C HIS A 266 24.92 5.02 4.19
N THR A 267 24.57 3.73 4.02
CA THR A 267 24.42 3.11 2.70
C THR A 267 23.12 3.49 1.99
N LEU A 268 22.12 4.00 2.72
CA LEU A 268 20.86 4.47 2.15
C LEU A 268 20.98 5.88 1.55
N PHE A 269 21.82 6.74 2.15
CA PHE A 269 21.86 8.17 1.82
C PHE A 269 23.08 8.64 1.00
N ASN A 270 24.22 7.93 1.01
CA ASN A 270 25.47 8.47 0.47
C ASN A 270 25.70 8.39 -1.05
N PHE A 271 24.79 7.86 -1.88
CA PHE A 271 25.20 7.32 -3.18
C PHE A 271 24.63 7.97 -4.45
N ILE A 272 23.89 9.07 -4.34
CA ILE A 272 23.46 9.85 -5.52
C ILE A 272 24.68 10.45 -6.27
N ILE A 273 25.85 10.60 -5.62
CA ILE A 273 26.98 11.36 -6.17
C ILE A 273 28.23 10.52 -6.50
N THR A 274 28.45 9.35 -5.89
CA THR A 274 29.82 8.76 -5.86
C THR A 274 30.17 7.70 -6.92
N GLN A 275 29.26 7.31 -7.82
CA GLN A 275 29.52 6.24 -8.79
C GLN A 275 29.84 6.72 -10.22
N GLN A 276 29.71 8.01 -10.53
CA GLN A 276 30.16 8.53 -11.82
C GLN A 276 31.68 8.40 -12.02
N ASN A 277 32.45 8.21 -10.93
CA ASN A 277 33.91 8.12 -10.94
C ASN A 277 34.48 6.69 -10.90
N LYS A 278 33.66 5.63 -10.96
CA LYS A 278 34.18 4.25 -10.85
C LYS A 278 34.00 3.37 -12.10
N TYR A 279 33.33 3.88 -13.13
CA TYR A 279 33.14 3.20 -14.42
C TYR A 279 33.66 4.02 -15.61
N SER A 280 34.43 5.08 -15.36
CA SER A 280 35.22 5.80 -16.37
C SER A 280 36.66 5.26 -16.38
N ILE A 281 36.84 4.10 -17.00
CA ILE A 281 38.10 3.67 -17.63
C ILE A 281 37.71 2.98 -18.94
#